data_AF-A0A7W0Q2G3-F1
#
_entry.id   AF-A0A7W0Q2G3-F1
#
_cell.length_a   1.000
_cell.length_b   1.000
_cell.length_c   1.000
_cell.angle_alpha   90.00
_cell.angle_beta   90.00
_cell.angle_gamma   90.00
#
_symmetry.space_group_name_H-M   'P 1'
#
loop_
_entity.id
_entity.type
_entity.pdbx_description
1 polymer ?
#
loop_
_entity_poly.entity_id
_entity_poly.type
_entity_poly.pdbx_seq_one_letter_code
_entity_poly.pdbx_strand_id
1 'polypeptide(L)'
;MSLALIGNGASYEFRWRTWALLRDVLVTHLDETSLPGFCLLGDAMVDGTLRIEAAVLAADLARIRAWLVGRPIEDLVLGPRTSAMLHLVTRPPARRALTQTEIENIRPITGSEDLAEYFATMLDSMDRVCAHPNEDGTVEVVDG
;
A
#
# COMPACT_ATOMS: atom_id res chain seq x y z
N MET A 1 5.32 4.78 -13.13
CA MET A 1 4.37 4.93 -12.02
C MET A 1 4.63 3.81 -11.05
N SER A 2 5.62 4.11 -10.24
CA SER A 2 5.97 3.48 -8.98
C SER A 2 5.92 4.56 -7.92
N LEU A 3 5.96 4.17 -6.66
CA LEU A 3 6.23 5.07 -5.56
C LEU A 3 7.57 4.66 -4.98
N ALA A 4 8.37 5.64 -4.56
CA ALA A 4 9.59 5.38 -3.81
C ALA A 4 9.48 6.01 -2.42
N LEU A 5 9.68 5.18 -1.39
CA LEU A 5 9.84 5.62 -0.01
C LEU A 5 11.33 5.77 0.28
N ILE A 6 11.76 6.94 0.75
CA ILE A 6 13.16 7.32 0.88
C ILE A 6 13.40 7.81 2.32
N GLY A 7 14.38 7.20 2.97
CA GLY A 7 14.93 7.62 4.25
C GLY A 7 16.45 7.78 4.15
N ASN A 8 17.10 7.95 5.30
CA ASN A 8 18.55 8.13 5.38
C ASN A 8 19.31 6.84 5.04
N GLY A 9 19.82 6.74 3.81
CA GLY A 9 20.58 5.58 3.35
C GLY A 9 19.73 4.33 3.11
N ALA A 10 18.39 4.46 3.09
CA ALA A 10 17.46 3.41 2.71
C ALA A 10 16.42 3.95 1.73
N SER A 11 16.13 3.17 0.69
CA SER A 11 15.04 3.45 -0.22
C SER A 11 14.34 2.16 -0.62
N TYR A 12 13.06 2.28 -0.93
CA TYR A 12 12.25 1.19 -1.44
C TYR A 12 11.29 1.70 -2.51
N GLU A 13 11.44 1.16 -3.72
CA GLU A 13 10.54 1.42 -4.84
C GLU A 13 9.52 0.29 -4.97
N PHE A 14 8.25 0.65 -5.10
CA PHE A 14 7.14 -0.29 -5.23
C PHE A 14 6.13 0.16 -6.27
N ARG A 15 5.39 -0.81 -6.82
CA ARG A 15 4.32 -0.52 -7.79
C ARG A 15 3.14 0.11 -7.06
N TRP A 16 2.67 1.28 -7.53
CA TRP A 16 1.50 1.95 -6.95
C TRP A 16 0.28 1.02 -6.87
N ARG A 17 0.11 0.13 -7.87
CA ARG A 17 -1.01 -0.83 -7.92
C ARG A 17 -1.01 -1.79 -6.75
N THR A 18 0.17 -2.25 -6.31
CA THR A 18 0.29 -3.19 -5.19
C THR A 18 -0.07 -2.50 -3.88
N TRP A 19 0.40 -1.26 -3.68
CA TRP A 19 -0.01 -0.44 -2.54
C TRP A 19 -1.51 -0.13 -2.57
N ALA A 20 -2.06 0.25 -3.74
CA ALA A 20 -3.46 0.60 -3.89
C ALA A 20 -4.40 -0.58 -3.58
N LEU A 21 -4.03 -1.80 -3.98
CA LEU A 21 -4.75 -3.02 -3.61
C LEU A 21 -4.76 -3.23 -2.09
N LEU A 22 -3.61 -3.11 -1.42
CA LEU A 22 -3.55 -3.22 0.03
C LEU A 22 -4.40 -2.12 0.69
N ARG A 23 -4.29 -0.88 0.24
CA ARG A 23 -5.08 0.25 0.72
C ARG A 23 -6.57 0.03 0.54
N ASP A 24 -7.02 -0.54 -0.56
CA ASP A 24 -8.43 -0.83 -0.80
C ASP A 24 -8.97 -1.94 0.10
N VAL A 25 -8.18 -2.99 0.34
CA VAL A 25 -8.51 -4.01 1.35
C VAL A 25 -8.65 -3.37 2.72
N LEU A 26 -7.65 -2.60 3.15
CA LEU A 26 -7.65 -1.97 4.47
C LEU A 26 -8.82 -1.01 4.63
N VAL A 27 -9.05 -0.08 3.70
CA VAL A 27 -10.17 0.89 3.76
C VAL A 27 -11.55 0.23 3.59
N THR A 28 -11.59 -1.05 3.20
CA THR A 28 -12.85 -1.83 3.19
C THR A 28 -13.20 -2.38 4.56
N HIS A 29 -12.19 -2.71 5.38
CA HIS A 29 -12.37 -3.42 6.64
C HIS A 29 -11.94 -2.63 7.88
N LEU A 30 -11.20 -1.55 7.67
CA LEU A 30 -10.70 -0.59 8.64
C LEU A 30 -11.13 0.82 8.22
N ASP A 31 -11.18 1.73 9.17
CA ASP A 31 -11.39 3.15 8.88
C ASP A 31 -10.11 3.76 8.30
N GLU A 32 -10.22 4.57 7.24
CA GLU A 32 -9.08 5.28 6.64
C GLU A 32 -8.39 6.19 7.67
N THR A 33 -9.16 6.76 8.61
CA THR A 33 -8.61 7.58 9.70
C THR A 33 -7.73 6.80 10.67
N SER A 34 -7.83 5.46 10.68
CA SER A 34 -7.03 4.59 11.53
C SER A 34 -5.64 4.30 10.99
N LEU A 35 -5.33 4.71 9.75
CA LEU A 35 -4.03 4.50 9.09
C LEU A 35 -3.52 5.80 8.42
N PRO A 36 -3.33 6.88 9.20
CA PRO A 36 -3.10 8.22 8.68
C PRO A 36 -1.80 8.39 7.90
N GLY A 37 -0.73 7.67 8.20
CA GLY A 37 0.52 7.71 7.43
C GLY A 37 0.44 6.87 6.16
N PHE A 38 -0.09 5.64 6.26
CA PHE A 38 -0.13 4.70 5.14
C PHE A 38 -1.06 5.16 4.01
N CYS A 39 -2.20 5.77 4.35
CA CYS A 39 -3.16 6.23 3.35
C CYS A 39 -2.70 7.48 2.57
N LEU A 40 -1.78 8.27 3.13
CA LEU A 40 -1.20 9.45 2.48
C LEU A 40 -0.18 9.11 1.39
N LEU A 41 0.36 7.88 1.35
CA LEU A 41 1.38 7.49 0.37
C LEU A 41 0.97 7.77 -1.08
N GLY A 42 -0.33 7.70 -1.38
CA GLY A 42 -0.86 7.97 -2.72
C GLY A 42 -0.87 9.45 -3.12
N ASP A 43 -0.84 10.36 -2.15
CA ASP A 43 -0.88 11.81 -2.40
C ASP A 43 0.40 12.28 -3.09
N ALA A 44 1.51 11.53 -2.93
CA ALA A 44 2.74 11.79 -3.66
C ALA A 44 2.59 11.71 -5.19
N MET A 45 1.60 10.95 -5.70
CA MET A 45 1.29 10.90 -7.13
C MET A 45 0.58 12.16 -7.66
N VAL A 46 0.05 13.00 -6.75
CA VAL A 46 -0.70 14.21 -7.10
C VAL A 46 0.11 15.46 -6.77
N ASP A 47 0.66 15.52 -5.58
CA ASP A 47 1.28 16.72 -5.01
C ASP A 47 2.82 16.73 -5.16
N GLY A 48 3.42 15.64 -5.65
CA GLY A 48 4.87 15.49 -5.78
C GLY A 48 5.51 14.88 -4.54
N THR A 49 6.65 15.41 -4.08
CA THR A 49 7.33 14.88 -2.89
C THR A 49 6.52 15.13 -1.63
N LEU A 50 6.14 14.06 -0.93
CA LEU A 50 5.46 14.10 0.35
C LEU A 50 6.42 13.71 1.48
N ARG A 51 6.30 14.36 2.66
CA ARG A 51 6.99 13.95 3.88
C ARG A 51 6.00 13.35 4.87
N ILE A 52 6.36 12.20 5.43
CA ILE A 52 5.56 11.48 6.42
C ILE A 52 6.43 11.19 7.64
N GLU A 53 5.91 11.44 8.84
CA GLU A 53 6.56 11.04 10.09
C GLU A 53 6.82 9.53 10.10
N ALA A 54 8.09 9.12 10.19
CA ALA A 54 8.47 7.71 10.08
C ALA A 54 7.84 6.87 11.20
N ALA A 55 7.71 7.44 12.40
CA ALA A 55 7.06 6.79 13.54
C ALA A 55 5.57 6.54 13.30
N VAL A 56 4.87 7.46 12.62
CA VAL A 56 3.44 7.31 12.27
C VAL A 56 3.28 6.19 11.24
N LEU A 57 4.10 6.21 10.19
CA LEU A 57 4.05 5.17 9.16
C LEU A 57 4.41 3.79 9.73
N ALA A 58 5.46 3.68 10.55
CA ALA A 58 5.81 2.43 11.22
C ALA A 58 4.67 1.89 12.11
N ALA A 59 3.97 2.77 12.84
CA ALA A 59 2.83 2.38 13.64
C ALA A 59 1.65 1.89 12.79
N ASP A 60 1.44 2.47 11.61
CA ASP A 60 0.44 1.96 10.65
C ASP A 60 0.83 0.59 10.10
N LEU A 61 2.10 0.41 9.69
CA LEU A 61 2.61 -0.85 9.14
C LEU A 61 2.46 -1.99 10.15
N ALA A 62 2.77 -1.76 11.43
CA ALA A 62 2.55 -2.74 12.50
C ALA A 62 1.07 -3.15 12.64
N ARG A 63 0.15 -2.17 12.58
CA ARG A 63 -1.31 -2.43 12.64
C ARG A 63 -1.79 -3.21 11.41
N ILE A 64 -1.31 -2.83 10.22
CA ILE A 64 -1.64 -3.50 8.96
C ILE A 64 -1.22 -4.96 9.02
N ARG A 65 0.03 -5.25 9.43
CA ARG A 65 0.51 -6.63 9.59
C ARG A 65 -0.37 -7.45 10.51
N ALA A 66 -0.67 -6.92 11.70
CA ALA A 66 -1.51 -7.60 12.67
C ALA A 66 -2.92 -7.90 12.12
N TRP A 67 -3.45 -7.02 11.27
CA TRP A 67 -4.75 -7.20 10.66
C TRP A 67 -4.77 -8.23 9.51
N LEU A 68 -3.66 -8.36 8.77
CA LEU A 68 -3.55 -9.25 7.59
C LEU A 68 -3.42 -10.73 7.95
N VAL A 69 -2.90 -11.07 9.13
CA VAL A 69 -2.62 -12.46 9.54
C VAL A 69 -3.88 -13.33 9.41
N GLY A 70 -3.80 -14.40 8.62
CA GLY A 70 -4.89 -15.36 8.43
C GLY A 70 -6.03 -14.86 7.55
N ARG A 71 -5.86 -13.73 6.86
CA ARG A 71 -6.84 -13.22 5.90
C ARG A 71 -6.66 -13.90 4.54
N PRO A 72 -7.72 -14.53 3.99
CA PRO A 72 -7.63 -15.22 2.72
C PRO A 72 -7.30 -14.26 1.57
N ILE A 73 -6.59 -14.75 0.55
CA ILE A 73 -6.26 -13.94 -0.64
C ILE A 73 -7.53 -13.46 -1.37
N GLU A 74 -8.64 -14.18 -1.21
CA GLU A 74 -9.96 -13.86 -1.74
C GLU A 74 -10.57 -12.58 -1.17
N ASP A 75 -10.03 -12.05 -0.06
CA ASP A 75 -10.41 -10.75 0.50
C ASP A 75 -9.84 -9.58 -0.31
N LEU A 76 -9.06 -9.82 -1.38
CA LEU A 76 -8.63 -8.79 -2.30
C LEU A 76 -9.84 -8.09 -2.96
N VAL A 77 -9.84 -6.76 -2.86
CA VAL A 77 -10.88 -5.89 -3.41
C VAL A 77 -10.29 -4.76 -4.23
N LEU A 78 -11.06 -4.30 -5.22
CA LEU A 78 -10.77 -3.14 -6.02
C LEU A 78 -11.66 -1.99 -5.56
N GLY A 79 -11.06 -0.95 -5.01
CA GLY A 79 -11.75 0.26 -4.61
C GLY A 79 -12.11 1.16 -5.80
N PRO A 80 -13.04 2.11 -5.60
CA PRO A 80 -13.47 3.01 -6.67
C PRO A 80 -12.33 3.83 -7.27
N ARG A 81 -11.41 4.34 -6.43
CA ARG A 81 -10.26 5.17 -6.86
C ARG A 81 -9.29 4.35 -7.71
N THR A 82 -8.86 3.20 -7.20
CA THR A 82 -7.97 2.27 -7.92
C THR A 82 -8.58 1.83 -9.24
N SER A 83 -9.87 1.49 -9.25
CA SER A 83 -10.56 1.09 -10.46
C SER A 83 -10.67 2.24 -11.48
N ALA A 84 -10.98 3.45 -11.04
CA ALA A 84 -11.00 4.62 -11.90
C ALA A 84 -9.63 4.87 -12.57
N MET A 85 -8.54 4.76 -11.80
CA MET A 85 -7.17 4.91 -12.32
C MET A 85 -6.79 3.80 -13.30
N LEU A 86 -7.18 2.54 -13.05
CA LEU A 86 -6.87 1.42 -13.94
C LEU A 86 -7.61 1.48 -15.27
N HIS A 87 -8.85 1.96 -15.26
CA HIS A 87 -9.71 2.00 -16.46
C HIS A 87 -9.77 3.38 -17.12
N LEU A 88 -9.08 4.38 -16.56
CA LEU A 88 -9.08 5.78 -17.03
C LEU A 88 -10.50 6.34 -17.20
N VAL A 89 -11.38 6.03 -16.25
CA VAL A 89 -12.78 6.47 -16.25
C VAL A 89 -13.03 7.61 -15.29
N THR A 90 -13.88 8.56 -15.69
CA THR A 90 -14.23 9.75 -14.89
C THR A 90 -15.27 9.47 -13.81
N ARG A 91 -16.05 8.40 -13.96
CA ARG A 91 -16.99 7.93 -12.93
C ARG A 91 -16.41 6.69 -12.26
N PRO A 92 -15.98 6.78 -10.99
CA PRO A 92 -15.44 5.64 -10.27
C PRO A 92 -16.50 4.53 -10.20
N PRO A 93 -16.19 3.31 -10.67
CA PRO A 93 -17.10 2.19 -10.50
C PRO A 93 -17.19 1.83 -9.01
N ALA A 94 -18.26 1.12 -8.64
CA ALA A 94 -18.42 0.66 -7.28
C ALA A 94 -17.26 -0.26 -6.86
N ARG A 95 -16.96 -0.28 -5.56
CA ARG A 95 -16.06 -1.26 -4.98
C ARG A 95 -16.53 -2.67 -5.34
N ARG A 96 -15.60 -3.56 -5.68
CA ARG A 96 -15.90 -4.97 -5.96
C ARG A 96 -14.78 -5.89 -5.50
N ALA A 97 -15.11 -7.14 -5.21
CA ALA A 97 -14.11 -8.20 -5.09
C ALA A 97 -13.40 -8.42 -6.43
N LEU A 98 -12.15 -8.88 -6.37
CA LEU A 98 -11.46 -9.37 -7.55
C LEU A 98 -12.05 -10.71 -7.99
N THR A 99 -12.10 -10.93 -9.30
CA THR A 99 -12.42 -12.24 -9.86
C THR A 99 -11.25 -13.21 -9.67
N GLN A 100 -11.52 -14.51 -9.70
CA GLN A 100 -10.48 -15.53 -9.59
C GLN A 100 -9.36 -15.33 -10.62
N THR A 101 -9.73 -15.03 -11.87
CA THR A 101 -8.76 -14.75 -12.94
C THR A 101 -7.91 -13.50 -12.67
N GLU A 102 -8.49 -12.46 -12.05
CA GLU A 102 -7.72 -11.29 -11.64
C GLU A 102 -6.74 -11.64 -10.52
N ILE A 103 -7.17 -12.38 -9.49
CA ILE A 103 -6.29 -12.83 -8.40
C ILE A 103 -5.12 -13.65 -8.96
N GLU A 104 -5.39 -14.58 -9.88
CA GLU A 104 -4.37 -15.40 -10.56
C GLU A 104 -3.38 -14.56 -11.38
N ASN A 105 -3.84 -13.47 -12.00
CA ASN A 105 -2.99 -12.57 -12.79
C ASN A 105 -2.11 -11.64 -11.94
N ILE A 106 -2.50 -11.35 -10.69
CA ILE A 106 -1.74 -10.45 -9.79
C ILE A 106 -0.89 -11.26 -8.80
N ARG A 107 -1.17 -12.55 -8.61
CA ARG A 107 -0.25 -13.45 -7.92
C ARG A 107 1.07 -13.51 -8.70
N PRO A 108 2.20 -13.04 -8.13
CA PRO A 108 3.48 -13.46 -8.67
C PRO A 108 3.55 -14.97 -8.50
N ILE A 109 3.97 -15.64 -9.56
CA ILE A 109 4.14 -17.09 -9.64
C ILE A 109 4.85 -17.57 -8.35
N THR A 110 4.14 -18.37 -7.53
CA THR A 110 4.51 -19.05 -6.26
C THR A 110 4.01 -18.45 -4.93
N GLY A 111 3.23 -19.25 -4.18
CA GLY A 111 3.50 -19.45 -2.75
C GLY A 111 2.56 -18.83 -1.74
N SER A 112 2.11 -17.58 -1.90
CA SER A 112 1.43 -16.86 -0.79
C SER A 112 0.09 -17.49 -0.41
N GLU A 113 0.00 -18.06 0.79
CA GLU A 113 -1.21 -18.71 1.31
C GLU A 113 -2.29 -17.69 1.72
N ASP A 114 -1.86 -16.50 2.16
CA ASP A 114 -2.74 -15.46 2.70
C ASP A 114 -2.30 -14.04 2.27
N LEU A 115 -3.08 -13.02 2.67
CA LEU A 115 -2.75 -11.62 2.37
C LEU A 115 -1.47 -11.14 3.07
N ALA A 116 -1.15 -11.68 4.25
CA ALA A 116 0.04 -11.27 4.99
C ALA A 116 1.31 -11.67 4.22
N GLU A 117 1.36 -12.90 3.71
CA GLU A 117 2.44 -13.37 2.85
C GLU A 117 2.50 -12.62 1.52
N TYR A 118 1.35 -12.32 0.93
CA TYR A 118 1.29 -11.59 -0.33
C TYR A 118 1.89 -10.17 -0.23
N PHE A 119 1.66 -9.48 0.89
CA PHE A 119 2.16 -8.11 1.09
C PHE A 119 3.45 -8.02 1.93
N ALA A 120 4.00 -9.14 2.40
CA ALA A 120 5.15 -9.20 3.31
C ALA A 120 6.33 -8.36 2.82
N THR A 121 6.81 -8.60 1.59
CA THR A 121 7.97 -7.90 1.02
C THR A 121 7.79 -6.38 1.00
N MET A 122 6.60 -5.90 0.66
CA MET A 122 6.32 -4.46 0.61
C MET A 122 6.33 -3.87 2.02
N LEU A 123 5.63 -4.51 2.96
CA LEU A 123 5.57 -4.05 4.34
C LEU A 123 6.95 -4.07 5.00
N ASP A 124 7.73 -5.15 4.83
CA ASP A 124 9.09 -5.31 5.38
C ASP A 124 10.05 -4.26 4.84
N SER A 125 9.96 -3.98 3.53
CA SER A 125 10.80 -2.98 2.91
C SER A 125 10.43 -1.56 3.38
N MET A 126 9.14 -1.27 3.55
CA MET A 126 8.69 0.02 4.11
C MET A 126 9.12 0.18 5.58
N ASP A 127 8.99 -0.86 6.41
CA ASP A 127 9.45 -0.83 7.81
C ASP A 127 10.96 -0.59 7.90
N ARG A 128 11.74 -1.22 7.00
CA ARG A 128 13.18 -1.00 6.92
C ARG A 128 13.53 0.45 6.60
N VAL A 129 12.78 1.12 5.71
CA VAL A 129 12.98 2.53 5.43
C VAL A 129 12.56 3.39 6.63
N CYS A 130 11.45 3.07 7.30
CA CYS A 130 11.02 3.79 8.50
C CYS A 130 12.01 3.66 9.68
N ALA A 131 12.80 2.59 9.73
CA ALA A 131 13.88 2.43 10.70
C ALA A 131 15.08 3.36 10.45
N HIS A 132 15.15 4.00 9.28
CA HIS A 132 16.21 4.93 8.88
C HIS A 132 15.58 6.25 8.40
N PRO A 133 14.91 7.02 9.28
CA PRO A 133 14.34 8.31 8.90
C PRO A 133 15.41 9.32 8.52
N ASN A 134 15.01 10.36 7.80
CA ASN A 134 15.81 11.56 7.57
C ASN A 134 16.11 12.29 8.90
N GLU A 135 16.99 13.28 8.86
CA GLU A 135 17.42 14.04 10.06
C GLU A 135 16.26 14.70 10.82
N ASP A 136 15.16 15.01 10.12
CA ASP A 136 13.95 15.60 10.68
C ASP A 136 12.94 14.59 11.24
N GLY A 137 13.26 13.28 11.22
CA GLY A 137 12.37 12.22 11.68
C GLY A 137 11.36 11.73 10.63
N THR A 138 11.40 12.28 9.42
CA THR A 138 10.46 11.93 8.34
C THR A 138 11.05 10.95 7.34
N VAL A 139 10.18 10.35 6.54
CA VAL A 139 10.51 9.68 5.28
C VAL A 139 9.87 10.45 4.12
N GLU A 140 10.55 10.48 2.98
CA GLU A 140 10.05 11.09 1.76
C GLU A 140 9.36 10.05 0.90
N VAL A 141 8.26 10.44 0.25
CA VAL A 141 7.54 9.64 -0.73
C VAL A 141 7.54 10.41 -2.04
N VAL A 142 7.98 9.77 -3.12
CA VAL A 142 8.06 10.37 -4.45
C VAL A 142 7.43 9.47 -5.51
N ASP A 143 6.84 10.06 -6.54
CA ASP A 143 6.43 9.34 -7.76
C ASP A 143 7.66 8.96 -8.60
N GLY A 144 7.63 7.75 -9.16
CA GLY A 144 8.69 7.12 -9.94
C GLY A 144 8.33 6.82 -11.41
#